data_AF-A0A0F8ZQD2-F1
#
_entry.id   AF-A0A0F8ZQD2-F1
#
_cell.length_a   1.000
_cell.length_b   1.000
_cell.length_c   1.000
_cell.angle_alpha   90.00
_cell.angle_beta   90.00
_cell.angle_gamma   90.00
#
_symmetry.space_group_name_H-M   'P 1'
#
loop_
_entity.id
_entity.type
_entity.pdbx_description
1 polymer ?
#
loop_
_entity_poly.entity_id
_entity_poly.type
_entity_poly.pdbx_seq_one_letter_code
_entity_poly.pdbx_strand_id
1 'polypeptide(L)'
;ARDTEPGTERQLSLLPQNDVDDTLDDLLAELNELVSESLQLDAGERALIHDLVHVRLALNDGKTGKPAVRQPTAAELRSYARRLKSELDDFIGGELPKRHQVAVVYDELSGMVQVDLVRDSAAARKVIVAKADAATARQLERTRRRLREERSQWVYFDRNLRIYEGTRTFILKPMQRFHWTESQAMIDAREIIAETLEGLGVLT
;
A
#
# COMPACT_ATOMS: atom_id res chain seq x y z
N ALA A 1 -62.66 41.70 -3.44
CA ALA A 1 -61.71 42.72 -2.94
C ALA A 1 -61.18 42.24 -1.59
N ARG A 2 -59.92 41.82 -1.40
CA ARG A 2 -58.67 41.83 -2.17
C ARG A 2 -57.99 40.48 -1.87
N ASP A 3 -57.72 39.66 -2.88
CA ASP A 3 -56.38 39.40 -3.45
C ASP A 3 -55.18 39.82 -2.59
N THR A 4 -54.47 38.81 -2.07
CA THR A 4 -53.07 38.90 -1.69
C THR A 4 -52.36 37.70 -2.29
N GLU A 5 -51.51 37.98 -3.28
CA GLU A 5 -50.72 37.02 -4.05
C GLU A 5 -49.68 36.27 -3.19
N PRO A 6 -49.38 35.00 -3.48
CA PRO A 6 -48.15 34.36 -3.03
C PRO A 6 -47.01 34.78 -3.97
N GLY A 7 -46.18 35.71 -3.50
CA GLY A 7 -44.95 36.13 -4.15
C GLY A 7 -44.01 34.96 -4.36
N THR A 8 -43.70 34.73 -5.63
CA THR A 8 -42.71 33.79 -6.13
C THR A 8 -41.31 34.37 -5.93
N GLU A 9 -40.49 33.75 -5.09
CA GLU A 9 -39.03 33.81 -5.27
C GLU A 9 -38.50 32.39 -5.48
N ARG A 10 -38.39 32.09 -6.78
CA ARG A 10 -37.74 30.93 -7.36
C ARG A 10 -36.28 30.86 -6.91
N GLN A 11 -35.89 29.66 -6.51
CA GLN A 11 -34.65 28.99 -6.89
C GLN A 11 -33.56 29.87 -7.52
N LEU A 12 -32.58 30.25 -6.70
CA LEU A 12 -31.21 30.51 -7.15
C LEU A 12 -30.28 29.53 -6.43
N SER A 13 -30.35 28.28 -6.85
CA SER A 13 -29.26 27.32 -6.66
C SER A 13 -29.06 26.65 -8.02
N LEU A 14 -28.32 27.33 -8.89
CA LEU A 14 -27.98 26.92 -10.25
C LEU A 14 -26.46 26.94 -10.47
N LEU A 15 -25.70 26.64 -9.43
CA LEU A 15 -24.34 26.14 -9.62
C LEU A 15 -24.34 24.66 -9.21
N PRO A 16 -24.02 23.74 -10.12
CA PRO A 16 -23.71 22.37 -9.71
C PRO A 16 -22.53 22.46 -8.74
N GLN A 17 -22.79 22.19 -7.46
CA GLN A 17 -21.75 22.24 -6.42
C GLN A 17 -20.60 21.28 -6.73
N ASN A 18 -20.86 20.25 -7.55
CA ASN A 18 -19.87 19.29 -8.02
C ASN A 18 -18.82 19.92 -8.97
N ASP A 19 -19.22 20.83 -9.87
CA ASP A 19 -18.28 21.40 -10.85
C ASP A 19 -17.23 22.31 -10.19
N VAL A 20 -17.59 22.97 -9.08
CA VAL A 20 -16.67 23.85 -8.34
C VAL A 20 -15.67 23.05 -7.51
N ASP A 21 -16.10 21.91 -6.95
CA ASP A 21 -15.26 21.01 -6.15
C ASP A 21 -14.22 20.32 -7.04
N ASP A 22 -14.63 19.82 -8.21
CA ASP A 22 -13.73 19.22 -9.21
C ASP A 22 -12.66 20.24 -9.68
N THR A 23 -13.05 21.51 -9.88
CA THR A 23 -12.11 22.56 -10.30
C THR A 23 -11.10 22.91 -9.20
N LEU A 24 -11.50 22.84 -7.92
CA LEU A 24 -10.60 23.10 -6.79
C LEU A 24 -9.62 21.95 -6.59
N ASP A 25 -10.08 20.71 -6.72
CA ASP A 25 -9.24 19.51 -6.61
C ASP A 25 -8.17 19.47 -7.71
N ASP A 26 -8.51 19.87 -8.94
CA ASP A 26 -7.57 19.99 -10.05
C ASP A 26 -6.48 21.05 -9.77
N LEU A 27 -6.87 22.22 -9.24
CA LEU A 27 -5.93 23.28 -8.87
C LEU A 27 -5.01 22.86 -7.70
N LEU A 28 -5.54 22.11 -6.74
CA LEU A 28 -4.75 21.54 -5.64
C LEU A 28 -3.75 20.51 -6.16
N ALA A 29 -4.14 19.66 -7.11
CA ALA A 29 -3.25 18.70 -7.76
C ALA A 29 -2.12 19.41 -8.51
N GLU A 30 -2.44 20.45 -9.28
CA GLU A 30 -1.45 21.26 -10.00
C GLU A 30 -0.46 21.95 -9.02
N LEU A 31 -0.98 22.58 -7.96
CA LEU A 31 -0.15 23.20 -6.94
C LEU A 31 0.78 22.18 -6.26
N ASN A 32 0.26 21.00 -5.90
CA ASN A 32 1.06 19.95 -5.28
C ASN A 32 2.18 19.46 -6.20
N GLU A 33 1.94 19.39 -7.52
CA GLU A 33 2.97 19.03 -8.49
C GLU A 33 4.06 20.13 -8.55
N LEU A 34 3.68 21.39 -8.69
CA LEU A 34 4.62 22.52 -8.72
C LEU A 34 5.47 22.61 -7.45
N VAL A 35 4.87 22.40 -6.28
CA VAL A 35 5.60 22.37 -5.00
C VAL A 35 6.57 21.18 -4.97
N SER A 36 6.14 20.01 -5.44
CA SER A 36 6.98 18.82 -5.48
C SER A 36 8.17 18.98 -6.42
N GLU A 37 7.97 19.60 -7.58
CA GLU A 37 9.04 19.94 -8.52
C GLU A 37 10.00 21.00 -7.94
N SER A 38 9.46 22.05 -7.33
CA SER A 38 10.27 23.12 -6.72
C SER A 38 11.13 22.61 -5.56
N LEU A 39 10.64 21.63 -4.81
CA LEU A 39 11.38 20.98 -3.72
C LEU A 39 12.23 19.81 -4.20
N GLN A 40 12.18 19.47 -5.49
CA GLN A 40 12.89 18.34 -6.12
C GLN A 40 12.58 17.00 -5.46
N LEU A 41 11.33 16.82 -5.01
CA LEU A 41 10.92 15.61 -4.31
C LEU A 41 10.95 14.40 -5.24
N ASP A 42 11.67 13.37 -4.83
CA ASP A 42 11.70 12.11 -5.55
C ASP A 42 10.41 11.31 -5.36
N ALA A 43 10.28 10.21 -6.12
CA ALA A 43 9.08 9.36 -6.05
C ALA A 43 8.86 8.71 -4.68
N GLY A 44 9.92 8.46 -3.91
CA GLY A 44 9.84 7.93 -2.54
C GLY A 44 9.38 8.99 -1.54
N GLU A 45 9.93 10.21 -1.63
CA GLU A 45 9.54 11.35 -0.80
C GLU A 45 8.08 11.75 -1.04
N ARG A 46 7.66 11.81 -2.32
CA ARG A 46 6.25 12.03 -2.69
C ARG A 46 5.33 10.96 -2.11
N ALA A 47 5.75 9.69 -2.15
CA ALA A 47 5.00 8.58 -1.55
C ALA A 47 4.89 8.69 -0.02
N LEU A 48 5.96 9.09 0.67
CA LEU A 48 5.97 9.32 2.12
C LEU A 48 4.98 10.44 2.51
N ILE A 49 5.00 11.55 1.78
CA ILE A 49 4.09 12.68 2.01
C ILE A 49 2.65 12.27 1.75
N HIS A 50 2.38 11.63 0.61
CA HIS A 50 1.04 11.15 0.28
C HIS A 50 0.49 10.23 1.36
N ASP A 51 1.29 9.26 1.82
CA ASP A 51 0.86 8.29 2.82
C ASP A 51 0.67 8.91 4.20
N LEU A 52 1.50 9.90 4.56
CA LEU A 52 1.30 10.68 5.77
C LEU A 52 -0.05 11.39 5.75
N VAL A 53 -0.30 12.19 4.71
CA VAL A 53 -1.48 13.07 4.61
C VAL A 53 -2.77 12.28 4.43
N HIS A 54 -2.79 11.29 3.52
CA HIS A 54 -4.03 10.64 3.08
C HIS A 54 -4.31 9.29 3.76
N VAL A 55 -3.37 8.78 4.57
CA VAL A 55 -3.52 7.48 5.25
C VAL A 55 -3.27 7.64 6.74
N ARG A 56 -2.05 8.02 7.13
CA ARG A 56 -1.59 7.91 8.52
C ARG A 56 -2.14 9.01 9.43
N LEU A 57 -2.31 10.23 8.92
CA LEU A 57 -2.84 11.34 9.71
C LEU A 57 -4.26 11.03 10.25
N ALA A 58 -5.06 10.30 9.48
CA ALA A 58 -6.40 9.86 9.91
C ALA A 58 -6.40 8.92 11.13
N LEU A 59 -5.24 8.37 11.53
CA LEU A 59 -5.07 7.57 12.75
C LEU A 59 -4.79 8.43 13.98
N ASN A 60 -4.31 9.67 13.83
CA ASN A 60 -3.98 10.57 14.94
C ASN A 60 -5.20 11.35 15.47
N ASP A 61 -6.20 11.63 14.63
CA ASP A 61 -7.30 12.55 14.98
C ASP A 61 -8.44 11.92 15.80
N GLY A 62 -8.28 10.69 16.30
CA GLY A 62 -9.31 9.98 17.09
C GLY A 62 -10.62 9.67 16.33
N LYS A 63 -10.73 10.07 15.07
CA LYS A 63 -11.82 9.73 14.15
C LYS A 63 -11.62 8.31 13.62
N THR A 64 -12.66 7.77 12.96
CA THR A 64 -12.80 6.35 12.56
C THR A 64 -11.65 5.70 11.75
N GLY A 65 -10.56 6.40 11.41
CA GLY A 65 -9.40 5.82 10.74
C GLY A 65 -9.73 5.16 9.39
N LYS A 66 -10.93 5.41 8.83
CA LYS A 66 -11.46 4.71 7.64
C LYS A 66 -10.48 4.72 6.46
N PRO A 67 -9.83 5.84 6.11
CA PRO A 67 -8.84 5.86 5.04
C PRO A 67 -7.64 4.93 5.29
N ALA A 68 -7.30 4.64 6.54
CA ALA A 68 -6.21 3.74 6.93
C ALA A 68 -6.67 2.28 7.06
N VAL A 69 -7.86 2.04 7.64
CA VAL A 69 -8.31 0.67 7.99
C VAL A 69 -9.21 0.01 6.95
N ARG A 70 -9.68 0.76 5.94
CA ARG A 70 -10.42 0.15 4.82
C ARG A 70 -9.56 -0.88 4.10
N GLN A 71 -10.21 -1.79 3.38
CA GLN A 71 -9.47 -2.70 2.50
C GLN A 71 -8.70 -1.91 1.43
N PRO A 72 -7.44 -2.30 1.13
CA PRO A 72 -6.72 -1.77 0.00
C PRO A 72 -7.40 -2.21 -1.30
N THR A 73 -7.39 -1.33 -2.29
CA THR A 73 -7.79 -1.66 -3.66
C THR A 73 -6.70 -2.49 -4.35
N ALA A 74 -7.05 -3.20 -5.41
CA ALA A 74 -6.06 -3.92 -6.21
C ALA A 74 -5.01 -2.99 -6.85
N ALA A 75 -5.33 -1.71 -7.07
CA ALA A 75 -4.38 -0.72 -7.53
C ALA A 75 -3.35 -0.38 -6.45
N GLU A 76 -3.78 -0.19 -5.20
CA GLU A 76 -2.90 0.05 -4.04
C GLU A 76 -1.99 -1.15 -3.77
N LEU A 77 -2.52 -2.38 -3.83
CA LEU A 77 -1.71 -3.60 -3.73
C LEU A 77 -0.63 -3.66 -4.82
N ARG A 78 -0.97 -3.24 -6.06
CA ARG A 78 0.00 -3.16 -7.16
C ARG A 78 1.04 -2.07 -6.93
N SER A 79 0.65 -0.89 -6.44
CA SER A 79 1.60 0.19 -6.13
C SER A 79 2.58 -0.23 -5.04
N TYR A 80 2.08 -0.82 -3.95
CA TYR A 80 2.92 -1.44 -2.92
C TYR A 80 3.91 -2.46 -3.52
N ALA A 81 3.42 -3.41 -4.32
CA ALA A 81 4.27 -4.45 -4.90
C ALA A 81 5.35 -3.90 -5.83
N ARG A 82 5.01 -2.87 -6.63
CA ARG A 82 5.97 -2.20 -7.52
C ARG A 82 7.03 -1.44 -6.73
N ARG A 83 6.62 -0.71 -5.69
CA ARG A 83 7.56 0.00 -4.81
C ARG A 83 8.51 -0.98 -4.14
N LEU A 84 7.99 -2.04 -3.53
CA LEU A 84 8.80 -3.08 -2.89
C LEU A 84 9.81 -3.67 -3.88
N LYS A 85 9.37 -4.00 -5.09
CA LYS A 85 10.26 -4.51 -6.15
C LYS A 85 11.35 -3.51 -6.52
N SER A 86 11.01 -2.23 -6.69
CA SER A 86 11.99 -1.19 -7.05
C SER A 86 13.07 -1.10 -6.00
N GLU A 87 12.69 -0.90 -4.72
CA GLU A 87 13.64 -0.76 -3.62
C GLU A 87 14.61 -1.94 -3.52
N LEU A 88 14.09 -3.17 -3.71
CA LEU A 88 14.92 -4.39 -3.70
C LEU A 88 15.82 -4.52 -4.94
N ASP A 89 15.31 -4.19 -6.13
CA ASP A 89 16.10 -4.22 -7.37
C ASP A 89 17.17 -3.12 -7.41
N ASP A 90 16.86 -1.93 -6.88
CA ASP A 90 17.77 -0.80 -6.78
C ASP A 90 18.92 -1.11 -5.82
N PHE A 91 18.65 -1.83 -4.72
CA PHE A 91 19.69 -2.29 -3.79
C PHE A 91 20.74 -3.21 -4.43
N ILE A 92 20.35 -4.11 -5.34
CA ILE A 92 21.30 -5.01 -6.03
C ILE A 92 21.98 -4.34 -7.24
N GLY A 93 21.59 -3.11 -7.61
CA GLY A 93 22.31 -2.23 -8.54
C GLY A 93 22.59 -2.78 -9.94
N GLY A 94 21.99 -3.90 -10.33
CA GLY A 94 22.35 -4.63 -11.56
C GLY A 94 23.70 -5.35 -11.49
N GLU A 95 24.33 -5.44 -10.32
CA GLU A 95 25.60 -6.15 -10.09
C GLU A 95 25.45 -7.67 -10.31
N LEU A 96 24.23 -8.16 -10.14
CA LEU A 96 23.85 -9.55 -10.38
C LEU A 96 22.96 -9.64 -11.63
N PRO A 97 23.09 -10.71 -12.45
CA PRO A 97 22.16 -11.00 -13.55
C PRO A 97 20.81 -11.56 -13.02
N LYS A 98 20.33 -10.99 -11.92
CA LYS A 98 19.13 -11.40 -11.17
C LYS A 98 18.24 -10.20 -10.91
N ARG A 99 16.95 -10.45 -10.68
CA ARG A 99 15.94 -9.46 -10.28
C ARG A 99 14.94 -10.08 -9.32
N HIS A 100 14.32 -9.26 -8.49
CA HIS A 100 13.28 -9.68 -7.58
C HIS A 100 11.96 -9.88 -8.33
N GLN A 101 11.39 -11.07 -8.27
CA GLN A 101 10.01 -11.30 -8.65
C GLN A 101 9.12 -11.08 -7.43
N VAL A 102 8.12 -10.20 -7.55
CA VAL A 102 7.17 -9.89 -6.46
C VAL A 102 5.76 -10.29 -6.87
N ALA A 103 5.12 -11.13 -6.06
CA ALA A 103 3.75 -11.56 -6.22
C ALA A 103 2.94 -11.28 -4.94
N VAL A 104 1.69 -10.85 -5.10
CA VAL A 104 0.73 -10.66 -4.01
C VAL A 104 -0.48 -11.54 -4.29
N VAL A 105 -0.81 -12.40 -3.34
CA VAL A 105 -2.04 -13.19 -3.35
C VAL A 105 -2.86 -12.83 -2.11
N TYR A 106 -4.13 -12.51 -2.27
CA TYR A 106 -4.95 -12.01 -1.15
C TYR A 106 -6.35 -12.63 -1.06
N ASP A 107 -6.82 -12.82 0.17
CA ASP A 107 -8.22 -13.07 0.51
C ASP A 107 -8.84 -11.79 1.11
N GLU A 108 -10.02 -11.88 1.74
CA GLU A 108 -10.70 -10.69 2.31
C GLU A 108 -10.05 -10.15 3.58
N LEU A 109 -9.21 -10.93 4.25
CA LEU A 109 -8.68 -10.63 5.58
C LEU A 109 -7.16 -10.55 5.60
N SER A 110 -6.47 -11.17 4.64
CA SER A 110 -5.02 -11.22 4.58
C SER A 110 -4.49 -11.28 3.15
N GLY A 111 -3.33 -10.67 2.95
CA GLY A 111 -2.53 -10.84 1.74
C GLY A 111 -1.17 -11.46 2.07
N MET A 112 -0.68 -12.28 1.16
CA MET A 112 0.66 -12.83 1.18
C MET A 112 1.46 -12.17 0.06
N VAL A 113 2.57 -11.55 0.44
CA VAL A 113 3.60 -11.09 -0.50
C VAL A 113 4.65 -12.20 -0.60
N GLN A 114 5.00 -12.58 -1.82
CA GLN A 114 6.12 -13.46 -2.10
C GLN A 114 7.15 -12.66 -2.89
N VAL A 115 8.39 -12.73 -2.43
CA VAL A 115 9.58 -12.16 -3.08
C VAL A 115 10.53 -13.31 -3.38
N ASP A 116 11.02 -13.40 -4.61
CA ASP A 116 12.04 -14.39 -5.01
C ASP A 116 13.12 -13.70 -5.85
N LEU A 117 14.39 -14.05 -5.63
CA LEU A 117 15.50 -13.54 -6.43
C LEU A 117 15.80 -14.47 -7.60
N VAL A 118 15.27 -14.14 -8.77
CA VAL A 118 15.31 -14.99 -9.98
C VAL A 118 16.23 -14.40 -11.05
N ARG A 119 16.55 -15.16 -12.10
CA ARG A 119 17.26 -14.63 -13.28
C ARG A 119 16.40 -13.54 -13.96
N ASP A 120 17.05 -12.49 -14.47
CA ASP A 120 16.32 -11.44 -15.20
C ASP A 120 15.59 -12.05 -16.40
N SER A 121 14.28 -11.80 -16.46
CA SER A 121 13.38 -12.27 -17.50
C SER A 121 12.20 -11.31 -17.60
N ALA A 122 11.52 -11.29 -18.75
CA ALA A 122 10.33 -10.47 -18.94
C ALA A 122 9.24 -10.74 -17.88
N ALA A 123 9.15 -11.98 -17.38
CA ALA A 123 8.24 -12.36 -16.30
C ALA A 123 8.66 -11.75 -14.96
N ALA A 124 9.95 -11.79 -14.61
CA ALA A 124 10.49 -11.22 -13.37
C ALA A 124 10.36 -9.69 -13.28
N ARG A 125 10.18 -9.00 -14.42
CA ARG A 125 10.00 -7.54 -14.46
C ARG A 125 8.60 -7.07 -14.06
N LYS A 126 7.61 -7.96 -14.04
CA LYS A 126 6.22 -7.61 -13.70
C LYS A 126 5.87 -8.06 -12.30
N VAL A 127 5.09 -7.24 -11.61
CA VAL A 127 4.44 -7.65 -10.35
C VAL A 127 3.16 -8.42 -10.65
N ILE A 128 2.88 -9.44 -9.84
CA ILE A 128 1.66 -10.23 -9.94
C ILE A 128 0.77 -9.86 -8.75
N VAL A 129 -0.49 -9.51 -9.00
CA VAL A 129 -1.47 -9.27 -7.94
C VAL A 129 -2.74 -10.03 -8.29
N ALA A 130 -3.11 -11.01 -7.47
CA ALA A 130 -4.24 -11.89 -7.74
C ALA A 130 -5.05 -12.15 -6.47
N LYS A 131 -6.38 -12.23 -6.62
CA LYS A 131 -7.25 -12.74 -5.55
C LYS A 131 -7.03 -14.26 -5.41
N ALA A 132 -6.96 -14.74 -4.18
CA ALA A 132 -6.78 -16.15 -3.89
C ALA A 132 -7.95 -16.98 -4.44
N ASP A 133 -7.64 -18.15 -4.99
CA ASP A 133 -8.65 -19.16 -5.24
C ASP A 133 -9.14 -19.80 -3.92
N ALA A 134 -10.14 -20.68 -3.99
CA ALA A 134 -10.72 -21.29 -2.80
C ALA A 134 -9.72 -22.15 -2.02
N ALA A 135 -8.73 -22.77 -2.67
CA ALA A 135 -7.72 -23.58 -1.99
C ALA A 135 -6.69 -22.70 -1.28
N THR A 136 -6.17 -21.68 -1.96
CA THR A 136 -5.22 -20.72 -1.40
C THR A 136 -5.85 -19.88 -0.29
N ALA A 137 -7.11 -19.48 -0.42
CA ALA A 137 -7.83 -18.75 0.64
C ALA A 137 -7.92 -19.59 1.93
N ARG A 138 -8.21 -20.90 1.82
CA ARG A 138 -8.19 -21.81 2.97
C ARG A 138 -6.79 -21.94 3.60
N GLN A 139 -5.72 -21.88 2.80
CA GLN A 139 -4.36 -21.89 3.33
C GLN A 139 -4.05 -20.58 4.09
N LEU A 140 -4.40 -19.42 3.53
CA LEU A 140 -4.24 -18.13 4.21
C LEU A 140 -4.99 -18.09 5.54
N GLU A 141 -6.22 -18.62 5.57
CA GLU A 141 -7.01 -18.73 6.80
C GLU A 141 -6.34 -19.62 7.85
N ARG A 142 -5.84 -20.80 7.46
CA ARG A 142 -5.13 -21.71 8.37
C ARG A 142 -3.89 -21.07 8.95
N THR A 143 -3.08 -20.42 8.11
CA THR A 143 -1.87 -19.69 8.54
C THR A 143 -2.24 -18.60 9.55
N ARG A 144 -3.26 -17.79 9.25
CA ARG A 144 -3.77 -16.74 10.13
C ARG A 144 -4.25 -17.26 11.49
N ARG A 145 -4.96 -18.39 11.53
CA ARG A 145 -5.41 -19.01 12.78
C ARG A 145 -4.24 -19.46 13.63
N ARG A 146 -3.30 -20.20 13.03
CA ARG A 146 -2.11 -20.69 13.71
C ARG A 146 -1.29 -19.57 14.34
N LEU A 147 -1.13 -18.45 13.63
CA LEU A 147 -0.40 -17.29 14.16
C LEU A 147 -1.09 -16.65 15.37
N ARG A 148 -2.42 -16.55 15.38
CA ARG A 148 -3.16 -16.03 16.54
C ARG A 148 -3.05 -16.95 17.75
N GLU A 149 -3.07 -18.26 17.52
CA GLU A 149 -2.95 -19.29 18.56
C GLU A 149 -1.54 -19.32 19.19
N GLU A 150 -0.49 -19.24 18.36
CA GLU A 150 0.92 -19.31 18.81
C GLU A 150 1.44 -18.01 19.47
N ARG A 151 0.82 -16.85 19.18
CA ARG A 151 1.31 -15.51 19.60
C ARG A 151 0.34 -14.73 20.49
N SER A 152 -0.50 -15.44 21.26
CA SER A 152 -1.62 -14.93 22.08
C SER A 152 -1.31 -13.80 23.08
N GLN A 153 -0.06 -13.34 23.22
CA GLN A 153 0.34 -12.22 24.08
C GLN A 153 0.96 -11.01 23.34
N TRP A 154 1.13 -11.03 22.02
CA TRP A 154 1.69 -9.91 21.25
C TRP A 154 0.72 -9.50 20.14
N VAL A 155 -0.38 -8.85 20.53
CA VAL A 155 -1.46 -8.49 19.58
C VAL A 155 -1.84 -7.03 19.72
N TYR A 156 -0.86 -6.17 19.51
CA TYR A 156 -0.98 -4.82 18.94
C TYR A 156 0.46 -4.45 18.58
N PHE A 157 0.71 -3.91 17.39
CA PHE A 157 2.03 -3.75 16.75
C PHE A 157 2.55 -4.97 15.97
N ASP A 158 1.88 -5.24 14.86
CA ASP A 158 2.49 -4.95 13.55
C ASP A 158 3.93 -5.46 13.33
N ARG A 159 4.11 -6.78 13.38
CA ARG A 159 5.14 -7.40 12.53
C ARG A 159 4.41 -8.32 11.57
N ASN A 160 4.42 -7.94 10.30
CA ASN A 160 4.02 -8.85 9.23
C ASN A 160 4.79 -10.17 9.44
N LEU A 161 4.10 -11.30 9.46
CA LEU A 161 4.83 -12.57 9.60
C LEU A 161 5.72 -12.70 8.38
N ARG A 162 7.02 -12.81 8.62
CA ARG A 162 8.02 -13.01 7.59
C ARG A 162 8.60 -14.42 7.68
N ILE A 163 8.62 -15.12 6.56
CA ILE A 163 9.20 -16.47 6.44
C ILE A 163 10.24 -16.43 5.34
N TYR A 164 11.43 -16.95 5.63
CA TYR A 164 12.52 -17.09 4.68
C TYR A 164 12.69 -18.57 4.34
N GLU A 165 12.57 -18.90 3.06
CA GLU A 165 12.73 -20.26 2.53
C GLU A 165 13.71 -20.21 1.34
N GLY A 166 14.99 -20.44 1.60
CA GLY A 166 16.04 -20.33 0.58
C GLY A 166 16.15 -18.91 0.04
N THR A 167 15.87 -18.71 -1.25
CA THR A 167 15.86 -17.40 -1.92
C THR A 167 14.52 -16.68 -1.84
N ARG A 168 13.53 -17.29 -1.18
CA ARG A 168 12.17 -16.78 -1.11
C ARG A 168 11.90 -16.13 0.23
N THR A 169 11.30 -14.96 0.18
CA THR A 169 10.76 -14.27 1.35
C THR A 169 9.25 -14.17 1.20
N PHE A 170 8.52 -14.57 2.23
CA PHE A 170 7.08 -14.46 2.32
C PHE A 170 6.72 -13.48 3.41
N ILE A 171 5.75 -12.60 3.16
CA ILE A 171 5.26 -11.60 4.11
C ILE A 171 3.74 -11.71 4.18
N LEU A 172 3.21 -12.12 5.34
CA LEU A 172 1.77 -12.13 5.57
C LEU A 172 1.32 -10.82 6.22
N LYS A 173 0.38 -10.13 5.57
CA LYS A 173 -0.12 -8.82 5.99
C LYS A 173 -1.64 -8.82 6.12
N PRO A 174 -2.23 -8.09 7.08
CA PRO A 174 -3.68 -7.92 7.15
C PRO A 174 -4.18 -6.99 6.04
N MET A 175 -5.45 -7.14 5.64
CA MET A 175 -6.06 -6.33 4.56
C MET A 175 -6.56 -4.96 5.04
N GLN A 176 -5.74 -4.24 5.80
CA GLN A 176 -5.98 -2.83 6.16
C GLN A 176 -5.01 -1.96 5.35
N ARG A 177 -5.53 -0.93 4.65
CA ARG A 177 -4.79 -0.13 3.66
C ARG A 177 -3.45 0.41 4.18
N PHE A 178 -3.34 0.80 5.45
CA PHE A 178 -2.10 1.37 5.99
C PHE A 178 -0.89 0.41 5.98
N HIS A 179 -1.12 -0.90 5.90
CA HIS A 179 -0.02 -1.86 5.68
C HIS A 179 0.36 -1.99 4.20
N TRP A 180 -0.41 -1.45 3.26
CA TRP A 180 -0.21 -1.64 1.82
C TRP A 180 0.12 -0.33 1.10
N THR A 181 0.73 0.61 1.80
CA THR A 181 1.16 1.88 1.24
C THR A 181 2.57 1.78 0.66
N GLU A 182 2.95 2.71 -0.21
CA GLU A 182 4.31 2.71 -0.79
C GLU A 182 5.38 2.96 0.28
N SER A 183 5.11 3.81 1.27
CA SER A 183 5.99 3.97 2.44
C SER A 183 6.15 2.70 3.25
N GLN A 184 5.11 1.88 3.38
CA GLN A 184 5.25 0.58 4.01
C GLN A 184 6.08 -0.38 3.16
N ALA A 185 5.97 -0.33 1.83
CA ALA A 185 6.82 -1.12 0.95
C ALA A 185 8.30 -0.77 1.08
N MET A 186 8.64 0.52 1.26
CA MET A 186 10.01 0.97 1.51
C MET A 186 10.56 0.43 2.84
N ILE A 187 9.74 0.46 3.91
CA ILE A 187 10.12 -0.12 5.21
C ILE A 187 10.35 -1.62 5.07
N ASP A 188 9.40 -2.32 4.45
CA ASP A 188 9.47 -3.76 4.26
C ASP A 188 10.70 -4.17 3.42
N ALA A 189 11.08 -3.39 2.41
CA ALA A 189 12.28 -3.63 1.61
C ALA A 189 13.55 -3.54 2.46
N ARG A 190 13.66 -2.49 3.28
CA ARG A 190 14.81 -2.27 4.18
C ARG A 190 14.95 -3.40 5.19
N GLU A 191 13.85 -3.90 5.74
CA GLU A 191 13.86 -5.07 6.62
C GLU A 191 14.38 -6.32 5.90
N ILE A 192 13.89 -6.61 4.69
CA ILE A 192 14.37 -7.76 3.89
C ILE A 192 15.88 -7.66 3.64
N ILE A 193 16.35 -6.48 3.24
CA ILE A 193 17.75 -6.22 2.95
C ILE A 193 18.60 -6.43 4.22
N ALA A 194 18.20 -5.82 5.34
CA ALA A 194 18.91 -5.95 6.60
C ALA A 194 19.01 -7.41 7.06
N GLU A 195 17.89 -8.15 7.06
CA GLU A 195 17.85 -9.56 7.46
C GLU A 195 18.65 -10.46 6.50
N THR A 196 18.69 -10.12 5.21
CA THR A 196 19.52 -10.85 4.23
C THR A 196 21.02 -10.64 4.50
N LEU A 197 21.42 -9.42 4.84
CA LEU A 197 22.82 -9.10 5.19
C LEU A 197 23.24 -9.75 6.51
N GLU A 198 22.37 -9.74 7.52
CA GLU A 198 22.61 -10.42 8.80
C GLU A 198 22.72 -11.94 8.62
N GLY A 199 21.82 -12.54 7.83
CA GLY A 199 21.86 -13.96 7.50
C GLY A 199 23.13 -14.39 6.75
N LEU A 200 23.73 -13.49 5.96
CA LEU A 200 25.03 -13.70 5.30
C LEU A 200 26.21 -13.58 6.29
N GLY A 201 26.10 -12.71 7.29
CA GLY A 201 27.14 -12.50 8.31
C GLY A 201 27.25 -13.61 9.37
N VAL A 202 26.22 -14.45 9.53
CA VAL A 202 26.27 -15.62 10.44
C VAL A 202 26.95 -16.84 9.78
N LEU A 203 27.22 -16.78 8.47
CA LEU A 203 27.90 -17.84 7.71
C LEU A 203 29.39 -17.56 7.43
N THR A 204 29.97 -16.54 8.07
CA THR A 204 31.42 -16.23 8.06
C THR A 204 32.00 -16.34 9.47
#